data_AF-A0A1V5MAC4-F1
#
_entry.id   AF-A0A1V5MAC4-F1
#
_cell.length_a   1.000
_cell.length_b   1.000
_cell.length_c   1.000
_cell.angle_alpha   90.00
_cell.angle_beta   90.00
_cell.angle_gamma   90.00
#
_symmetry.space_group_name_H-M   'P 1'
#
loop_
_entity.id
_entity.type
_entity.pdbx_description
1 polymer ?
#
loop_
_entity_poly.entity_id
_entity_poly.type
_entity_poly.pdbx_seq_one_letter_code
_entity_poly.pdbx_strand_id
1 'polypeptide(L)'
;MPIPKFIADPVLNYFVTTFLKQDQSLALMQENIINKYKPRLIMTIKDAGTPGHWYFLLKREWNSSQAEKRPFKNPIKESILRWRT
;
A
#
# COMPACT_ATOMS: atom_id res chain seq x y z
N MET A 1 4.43 -36.27 -2.26
CA MET A 1 5.85 -36.27 -2.70
C MET A 1 6.34 -34.84 -2.71
N PRO A 2 7.48 -34.51 -2.09
CA PRO A 2 8.05 -33.16 -2.18
C PRO A 2 8.53 -32.91 -3.62
N ILE A 3 8.13 -31.77 -4.18
CA ILE A 3 8.56 -31.34 -5.53
C ILE A 3 10.08 -31.07 -5.47
N PRO A 4 10.88 -31.57 -6.41
CA PRO A 4 12.31 -31.31 -6.43
C PRO A 4 12.61 -29.81 -6.55
N LYS A 5 13.43 -29.27 -5.63
CA LYS A 5 13.79 -27.84 -5.54
C LYS A 5 14.29 -27.26 -6.88
N PHE A 6 15.05 -28.04 -7.65
CA PHE A 6 15.58 -27.65 -8.95
C PHE A 6 14.51 -27.28 -9.99
N ILE A 7 13.28 -27.79 -9.86
CA ILE A 7 12.17 -27.44 -10.76
C ILE A 7 11.30 -26.34 -10.13
N ALA A 8 11.11 -26.36 -8.81
CA ALA A 8 10.29 -25.38 -8.10
C ALA A 8 10.94 -23.97 -8.08
N ASP A 9 12.25 -23.90 -7.86
CA ASP A 9 13.00 -22.64 -7.72
C ASP A 9 13.00 -21.78 -9.00
N PRO A 10 13.27 -22.30 -10.22
CA PRO A 10 13.26 -21.47 -11.43
C PRO A 10 11.85 -20.99 -11.80
N VAL A 11 10.82 -21.80 -11.56
CA VAL A 11 9.42 -21.41 -11.80
C VAL A 11 9.02 -20.31 -10.82
N LEU A 12 9.31 -20.47 -9.53
CA LEU A 12 9.03 -19.47 -8.51
C LEU A 12 9.78 -18.15 -8.79
N ASN A 13 11.07 -18.24 -9.13
CA ASN A 13 11.86 -17.07 -9.48
C ASN A 13 11.31 -16.34 -10.71
N TYR A 14 10.86 -17.08 -11.73
CA TYR A 14 10.23 -16.48 -12.91
C TYR A 14 8.94 -15.74 -12.54
N PHE A 15 8.07 -16.33 -11.73
CA PHE A 15 6.84 -15.68 -11.28
C PHE A 15 7.12 -14.45 -10.42
N VAL A 16 8.01 -14.55 -9.43
CA VAL A 16 8.37 -13.43 -8.55
C VAL A 16 8.95 -12.28 -9.35
N THR A 17 9.93 -12.55 -10.23
CA THR A 17 10.55 -11.49 -11.04
C THR A 17 9.57 -10.85 -12.02
N THR A 18 8.67 -11.63 -12.62
CA THR A 18 7.64 -11.10 -13.53
C THR A 18 6.62 -10.26 -12.78
N PHE A 19 6.13 -10.74 -11.63
CA PHE A 19 5.20 -10.01 -10.78
C PHE A 19 5.80 -8.69 -10.31
N LEU A 20 7.04 -8.71 -9.80
CA LEU A 20 7.73 -7.49 -9.34
C LEU A 20 7.94 -6.48 -10.48
N LYS A 21 8.27 -6.93 -11.69
CA LYS A 21 8.39 -6.04 -12.87
C LYS A 21 7.06 -5.39 -13.22
N GLN A 22 5.97 -6.16 -13.20
CA GLN A 22 4.63 -5.65 -13.47
C GLN A 22 4.23 -4.62 -12.40
N ASP A 23 4.38 -4.96 -11.13
CA ASP A 23 4.05 -4.07 -10.01
C ASP A 23 4.87 -2.76 -10.04
N GLN A 24 6.18 -2.86 -10.34
CA GLN A 24 7.05 -1.69 -10.54
C GLN A 24 6.55 -0.78 -11.66
N SER A 25 6.16 -1.35 -12.81
CA SER A 25 5.67 -0.54 -13.94
C SER A 25 4.37 0.20 -13.62
N LEU A 26 3.46 -0.44 -12.87
CA LEU A 26 2.23 0.18 -12.39
C LEU A 26 2.52 1.29 -11.38
N ALA A 27 3.45 1.07 -10.45
CA ALA A 27 3.87 2.07 -9.47
C ALA A 27 4.47 3.32 -10.14
N LEU A 28 5.36 3.13 -11.13
CA LEU A 28 5.93 4.22 -11.91
C LEU A 28 4.86 4.99 -12.70
N MET A 29 3.88 4.30 -13.28
CA MET A 29 2.77 4.94 -13.98
C MET A 29 1.91 5.76 -13.01
N GLN A 30 1.62 5.23 -11.81
CA GLN A 30 0.89 5.94 -10.76
C GLN A 30 1.65 7.19 -10.30
N GLU A 31 2.96 7.09 -10.05
CA GLU A 31 3.80 8.23 -9.67
C GLU A 31 3.76 9.33 -10.74
N ASN A 32 3.94 8.95 -12.02
CA ASN A 32 3.86 9.88 -13.14
C ASN A 32 2.49 10.58 -13.22
N ILE A 33 1.39 9.85 -13.01
CA ILE A 33 0.04 10.41 -13.01
C ILE A 33 -0.17 11.35 -11.81
N ILE A 34 0.27 10.96 -10.61
CA ILE A 34 0.16 11.77 -9.39
C ILE A 34 0.95 13.07 -9.56
N ASN A 35 2.19 13.00 -10.04
CA ASN A 35 3.05 14.15 -10.25
C ASN A 35 2.50 15.08 -11.34
N LYS A 36 1.96 14.52 -12.43
CA LYS A 36 1.46 15.29 -13.58
C LYS A 36 0.13 15.98 -13.31
N TYR A 37 -0.82 15.29 -12.68
CA TYR A 37 -2.19 15.80 -12.53
C TYR A 37 -2.49 16.35 -11.12
N LYS A 38 -1.56 16.17 -10.16
CA LYS A 38 -1.75 16.46 -8.73
C LYS A 38 -3.17 16.13 -8.24
N PRO A 39 -3.74 14.97 -8.60
CA PRO A 39 -5.09 14.64 -8.19
C PRO A 39 -5.10 14.63 -6.66
N ARG A 40 -5.95 15.45 -6.04
CA ARG A 40 -6.25 15.32 -4.62
C ARG A 40 -6.75 13.90 -4.43
N LEU A 41 -5.91 13.01 -3.88
CA LEU A 41 -6.12 11.57 -3.74
C LEU A 41 -7.62 11.24 -3.51
N ILE A 42 -8.36 10.92 -4.59
CA ILE A 42 -9.71 10.38 -4.47
C ILE A 42 -9.52 8.88 -4.25
N MET A 43 -9.16 8.53 -3.02
CA MET A 43 -9.08 7.14 -2.56
C MET A 43 -10.36 6.83 -1.79
N THR A 44 -11.49 6.83 -2.49
CA THR A 44 -12.83 6.68 -1.92
C THR A 44 -13.50 5.41 -2.45
N ILE A 45 -12.82 4.26 -2.40
CA ILE A 45 -13.51 2.98 -2.36
C ILE A 45 -13.71 2.69 -0.88
N LYS A 46 -14.94 2.92 -0.39
CA LYS A 46 -15.28 2.95 1.05
C LYS A 46 -14.81 1.75 1.87
N ASP A 47 -14.65 0.58 1.24
CA ASP A 47 -14.36 -0.67 1.98
C ASP A 47 -13.03 -1.35 1.59
N ALA A 48 -12.57 -1.23 0.34
CA ALA A 48 -11.33 -1.90 -0.11
C ALA A 48 -10.05 -1.06 0.07
N GLY A 49 -10.18 0.27 0.24
CA GLY A 49 -9.05 1.20 0.33
C GLY A 49 -8.59 1.55 1.75
N THR A 50 -9.26 1.01 2.78
CA THR A 50 -9.09 1.41 4.19
C THR A 50 -7.65 1.25 4.70
N PRO A 51 -6.93 0.14 4.45
CA PRO A 51 -5.54 0.00 4.90
C PRO A 51 -4.59 1.00 4.24
N GLY A 52 -4.76 1.26 2.94
CA GLY A 52 -3.95 2.23 2.21
C GLY A 52 -4.20 3.67 2.69
N HIS A 53 -5.46 4.02 2.93
CA HIS A 53 -5.83 5.32 3.48
C HIS A 53 -5.22 5.55 4.87
N TRP A 54 -5.28 4.53 5.75
CA TRP A 54 -4.65 4.56 7.06
C TRP A 54 -3.14 4.77 6.99
N TYR A 55 -2.46 4.08 6.08
CA TYR A 55 -1.02 4.30 5.87
C TYR A 55 -0.69 5.75 5.50
N PHE A 56 -1.43 6.35 4.56
CA PHE A 56 -1.21 7.74 4.18
C PHE A 56 -1.53 8.72 5.32
N LEU A 57 -2.60 8.49 6.08
CA LEU A 57 -2.93 9.31 7.26
C LEU A 57 -1.83 9.26 8.32
N LEU A 58 -1.34 8.06 8.64
CA LEU A 58 -0.26 7.85 9.60
C LEU A 58 1.03 8.52 9.13
N LYS A 59 1.40 8.33 7.85
CA LYS A 59 2.60 8.94 7.26
C LYS A 59 2.53 10.47 7.28
N ARG A 60 1.37 11.04 6.97
CA ARG A 60 1.16 12.49 7.02
C ARG A 60 1.34 13.02 8.45
N GLU A 61 0.68 12.38 9.41
CA GLU A 61 0.74 12.76 10.81
C GLU A 61 2.15 12.61 11.39
N TRP A 62 2.87 11.55 11.01
CA TRP A 62 4.28 11.36 11.36
C TRP A 62 5.14 12.52 10.87
N ASN A 63 5.02 12.88 9.59
CA ASN A 63 5.78 13.99 9.01
C ASN A 63 5.46 15.32 9.70
N SER A 64 4.18 15.60 9.98
CA SER A 64 3.76 16.81 10.71
C SER A 64 4.29 16.82 12.15
N SER A 65 4.21 15.69 12.86
CA SER A 65 4.69 15.54 14.24
C SER A 65 6.19 15.81 14.36
N GLN A 66 6.97 15.31 13.39
CA GLN A 66 8.42 15.54 13.31
C GLN A 66 8.73 17.01 12.97
N ALA A 67 8.02 17.61 12.02
CA ALA A 67 8.20 19.01 11.64
C ALA A 67 7.87 19.98 12.80
N GLU A 68 6.82 19.68 13.56
CA GLU A 68 6.32 20.50 14.67
C GLU A 68 6.96 20.14 16.03
N LYS A 69 7.86 19.14 16.07
CA LYS A 69 8.51 18.60 17.29
C LYS A 69 7.52 18.25 18.41
N ARG A 70 6.32 17.82 18.05
CA ARG A 70 5.28 17.39 18.98
C ARG A 70 5.24 15.87 19.09
N PRO A 71 4.65 15.30 20.15
CA PRO A 71 4.40 13.87 20.20
C PRO A 71 3.41 13.45 19.11
N PHE A 72 3.63 12.25 18.57
CA PHE A 72 2.77 11.65 17.56
C PHE A 72 1.40 11.32 18.16
N LYS A 73 0.33 11.68 17.45
CA LYS A 73 -1.04 11.36 17.85
C LYS A 73 -1.68 10.45 16.81
N ASN A 74 -2.10 9.25 17.20
CA ASN A 74 -2.73 8.31 16.27
C ASN A 74 -4.00 8.93 15.63
N PRO A 75 -4.05 9.14 14.30
CA PRO A 75 -5.20 9.72 13.63
C PRO A 75 -6.32 8.69 13.36
N ILE A 76 -6.05 7.39 13.53
CA ILE A 76 -7.01 6.31 13.28
C ILE A 76 -7.85 6.09 14.54
N LYS A 77 -9.17 6.17 14.40
CA LYS A 77 -10.11 5.88 15.48
C LYS A 77 -10.42 4.40 15.51
N GLU A 78 -10.48 3.85 16.71
CA GLU A 78 -10.97 2.48 16.93
C GLU A 78 -12.41 2.37 16.42
N SER A 79 -12.72 1.27 15.74
CA SER A 79 -14.06 0.97 15.26
C SER A 79 -14.44 -0.45 15.66
N ILE A 80 -15.69 -0.62 16.09
CA ILE A 80 -16.24 -1.94 16.40
C ILE A 80 -16.78 -2.52 15.10
N LEU A 81 -16.14 -3.58 14.61
CA LEU A 81 -16.62 -4.32 13.46
C LEU A 81 -17.88 -5.10 13.85
N ARG A 82 -18.92 -5.01 13.02
CA ARG A 82 -20.14 -5.80 13.15
C ARG A 82 -20.27 -6.68 11.92
N TRP A 83 -20.60 -7.95 12.15
CA TRP A 83 -20.91 -8.86 11.06
C TRP A 83 -22.10 -8.33 10.27
N ARG A 84 -21.98 -8.27 8.94
CA ARG A 84 -23.06 -7.92 8.03
C ARG A 84 -23.52 -9.23 7.37
N THR A 85 -24.67 -9.75 7.81
CA THR A 85 -25.37 -10.88 7.18
C THR A 85 -25.95 -10.48 5.84
#